data_AF-A0A2P7TNV9-F1
#
_entry.id   AF-A0A2P7TNV9-F1
#
_cell.length_a   1.000
_cell.length_b   1.000
_cell.length_c   1.000
_cell.angle_alpha   90.00
_cell.angle_beta   90.00
_cell.angle_gamma   90.00
#
_symmetry.space_group_name_H-M   'P 1'
#
loop_
_entity.id
_entity.type
_entity.pdbx_description
1 polymer ?
#
loop_
_entity_poly.entity_id
_entity_poly.type
_entity_poly.pdbx_seq_one_letter_code
_entity_poly.pdbx_strand_id
1 'polypeptide(L)'
;MNKTTSTPKTQNSKIYTQMALFSGVIAGILGVLHYLGKLGMYPGFAWVCFAFFTLLSFFVIALIAMTNQSSTPGRAVYLILGVMGLKFLFSILMVLAYMLAVQPQKIQFIFPFFFLYIAYSAIETHFLMQLVNRK
;
A
#
# COMPACT_ATOMS: atom_id res chain seq x y z
N MET A 1 -28.83 4.29 -27.19
CA MET A 1 -28.04 3.26 -26.45
C MET A 1 -26.63 3.24 -27.03
N ASN A 2 -25.74 4.11 -26.53
CA ASN A 2 -24.39 4.26 -27.09
C ASN A 2 -23.36 3.91 -26.01
N LYS A 3 -22.80 2.69 -26.10
CA LYS A 3 -21.71 2.22 -25.25
C LYS A 3 -20.43 2.90 -25.75
N THR A 4 -20.10 4.05 -25.17
CA THR A 4 -18.78 4.66 -25.34
C THR A 4 -17.71 3.69 -24.86
N THR A 5 -17.01 3.10 -25.82
CA THR A 5 -15.74 2.40 -25.69
C THR A 5 -14.70 3.35 -25.09
N SER A 6 -14.64 3.40 -23.76
CA SER A 6 -13.57 4.12 -23.06
C SER A 6 -12.28 3.32 -23.15
N THR A 7 -11.36 3.85 -23.95
CA THR A 7 -9.96 3.46 -24.14
C THR A 7 -9.22 2.97 -22.88
N PRO A 8 -8.40 1.91 -22.98
CA PRO A 8 -7.63 1.33 -21.85
C PRO A 8 -6.58 2.27 -21.25
N LYS A 9 -6.17 3.34 -21.97
CA LYS A 9 -5.14 4.29 -21.53
C LYS A 9 -5.59 5.24 -20.41
N THR A 10 -6.90 5.50 -20.31
CA THR A 10 -7.53 6.46 -19.37
C THR A 10 -7.87 5.88 -18.00
N GLN A 11 -7.77 4.56 -17.83
CA GLN A 11 -8.19 3.86 -16.60
C GLN A 11 -7.03 3.63 -15.64
N ASN A 12 -5.83 3.37 -16.17
CA ASN A 12 -4.60 3.31 -15.39
C ASN A 12 -4.33 4.65 -14.69
N SER A 13 -4.51 5.78 -15.39
CA SER A 13 -4.28 7.11 -14.81
C SER A 13 -5.16 7.38 -13.59
N LYS A 14 -6.45 6.98 -13.61
CA LYS A 14 -7.35 7.17 -12.45
C LYS A 14 -6.90 6.38 -11.21
N ILE A 15 -6.42 5.15 -11.38
CA ILE A 15 -5.93 4.32 -10.27
C ILE A 15 -4.64 4.93 -9.69
N TYR A 16 -3.69 5.35 -10.54
CA TYR A 16 -2.47 6.03 -10.09
C TYR A 16 -2.78 7.37 -9.40
N THR A 17 -3.73 8.16 -9.90
CA THR A 17 -4.16 9.41 -9.26
C THR A 17 -4.83 9.15 -7.92
N GLN A 18 -5.68 8.13 -7.80
CA GLN A 18 -6.29 7.76 -6.51
C GLN A 18 -5.26 7.28 -5.49
N MET A 19 -4.26 6.51 -5.91
CA MET A 19 -3.15 6.12 -5.04
C MET A 19 -2.28 7.32 -4.64
N ALA A 20 -1.97 8.22 -5.57
CA ALA A 20 -1.20 9.43 -5.26
C ALA A 20 -1.97 10.34 -4.28
N LEU A 21 -3.28 10.48 -4.46
CA LEU A 21 -4.13 11.28 -3.59
C LEU A 21 -4.25 10.63 -2.20
N PHE A 22 -4.39 9.30 -2.14
CA PHE A 22 -4.42 8.59 -0.86
C PHE A 22 -3.06 8.60 -0.14
N SER A 23 -1.96 8.41 -0.88
CA SER A 23 -0.60 8.55 -0.37
C SER A 23 -0.37 9.98 0.15
N GLY A 24 -0.88 10.99 -0.56
CA GLY A 24 -0.88 12.38 -0.10
C GLY A 24 -1.70 12.62 1.16
N VAL A 25 -2.89 12.01 1.28
CA VAL A 25 -3.71 12.05 2.51
C VAL A 25 -2.98 11.38 3.66
N ILE A 26 -2.38 10.21 3.45
CA ILE A 26 -1.60 9.54 4.48
C ILE A 26 -0.37 10.36 4.87
N ALA A 27 0.35 10.95 3.91
CA ALA A 27 1.46 11.85 4.18
C ALA A 27 1.02 13.09 4.98
N GLY A 28 -0.16 13.65 4.67
CA GLY A 28 -0.77 14.73 5.43
C GLY A 28 -1.11 14.33 6.85
N ILE A 29 -1.74 13.16 7.05
CA ILE A 29 -2.04 12.60 8.38
C ILE A 29 -0.74 12.37 9.15
N LEU A 30 0.27 11.77 8.52
CA LEU A 30 1.59 11.54 9.13
C LEU A 30 2.26 12.87 9.53
N GLY A 31 2.16 13.89 8.67
CA GLY A 31 2.69 15.22 8.91
C GLY A 31 2.01 15.94 10.07
N VAL A 32 0.68 15.88 10.14
CA VAL A 32 -0.09 16.41 11.27
C VAL A 32 0.26 15.67 12.57
N LEU A 33 0.37 14.35 12.51
CA LEU A 33 0.70 13.51 13.65
C LEU A 33 2.15 13.71 14.11
N HIS A 34 3.05 14.09 13.19
CA HIS A 34 4.42 14.49 13.47
C HIS A 34 4.44 15.85 14.15
N TYR A 35 3.70 16.82 13.61
CA TYR A 35 3.56 18.17 14.17
C TYR A 35 2.98 18.16 15.59
N LEU A 36 2.03 17.26 15.86
CA LEU A 36 1.43 17.06 17.18
C LEU A 36 2.32 16.29 18.18
N GLY A 37 3.53 15.87 17.78
CA GLY A 37 4.44 15.09 18.64
C GLY A 37 3.90 13.70 19.03
N LYS A 38 2.82 13.25 18.38
CA LYS A 38 2.13 11.99 18.66
C LYS A 38 2.75 10.79 17.95
N LEU A 39 3.70 11.01 17.04
CA LEU A 39 4.53 9.95 16.43
C LEU A 39 5.48 9.28 17.43
N GLY A 40 5.54 9.77 18.67
CA GLY A 40 6.43 9.26 19.69
C GLY A 40 7.89 9.62 19.45
N MET A 41 8.79 8.92 20.13
CA MET A 41 10.23 9.21 20.14
C MET A 41 10.94 8.85 18.81
N TYR A 42 10.22 8.24 17.84
CA TYR A 42 10.80 7.67 16.63
C TYR A 42 10.07 8.08 15.34
N PRO A 43 10.03 9.39 15.01
CA PRO A 43 9.36 9.86 13.80
C PRO A 43 9.96 9.31 12.51
N GLY A 44 11.28 9.02 12.50
CA GLY A 44 11.97 8.46 11.34
C GLY A 44 11.45 7.09 10.93
N PHE A 45 11.03 6.25 11.88
CA PHE A 45 10.49 4.92 11.58
C PHE A 45 9.18 5.01 10.78
N ALA A 46 8.30 5.94 11.13
CA ALA A 46 7.04 6.14 10.42
C ALA A 46 7.25 6.58 8.96
N TRP A 47 8.25 7.44 8.71
CA TRP A 47 8.64 7.84 7.36
C TRP A 47 9.21 6.69 6.54
N VAL A 48 10.06 5.85 7.15
CA VAL A 48 10.57 4.64 6.50
C VAL A 48 9.43 3.68 6.19
N CYS A 49 8.51 3.46 7.13
CA CYS A 49 7.30 2.65 6.91
C CYS A 49 6.48 3.20 5.74
N PHE A 50 6.25 4.52 5.72
CA PHE A 50 5.47 5.17 4.66
C PHE A 50 6.13 5.00 3.28
N ALA A 51 7.43 5.26 3.18
CA ALA A 51 8.18 5.06 1.95
C ALA A 51 8.13 3.60 1.49
N PHE A 52 8.32 2.68 2.44
CA PHE A 52 8.27 1.24 2.18
C PHE A 52 6.89 0.79 1.67
N PHE A 53 5.81 1.14 2.36
CA PHE A 53 4.45 0.78 1.95
C PHE A 53 4.06 1.43 0.61
N THR A 54 4.47 2.67 0.38
CA THR A 54 4.23 3.35 -0.90
C THR A 54 4.91 2.63 -2.05
N LEU A 55 6.20 2.28 -1.89
CA LEU A 55 6.96 1.53 -2.89
C LEU A 55 6.33 0.17 -3.15
N LEU A 56 5.93 -0.55 -2.08
CA LEU A 56 5.35 -1.88 -2.19
C LEU A 56 3.99 -1.83 -2.90
N SER A 57 3.13 -0.87 -2.58
CA SER A 57 1.86 -0.69 -3.28
C SER A 57 2.03 -0.29 -4.74
N PHE A 58 3.07 0.48 -5.08
CA PHE A 58 3.42 0.75 -6.48
C PHE A 58 3.82 -0.54 -7.22
N PHE A 59 4.62 -1.39 -6.56
CA PHE A 59 5.02 -2.70 -7.08
C PHE A 59 3.81 -3.63 -7.28
N VAL A 60 2.87 -3.65 -6.34
CA VAL A 60 1.62 -4.42 -6.45
C VAL A 60 0.83 -4.01 -7.69
N ILE A 61 0.60 -2.70 -7.89
CA ILE A 61 -0.10 -2.21 -9.07
C ILE A 61 0.63 -2.56 -10.35
N ALA A 62 1.96 -2.39 -10.39
CA ALA A 62 2.76 -2.71 -11.57
C ALA A 62 2.58 -4.19 -11.96
N LEU A 63 2.65 -5.11 -11.00
CA LEU A 63 2.41 -6.53 -11.23
C LEU A 63 0.98 -6.81 -11.73
N ILE A 64 -0.03 -6.18 -11.13
CA ILE A 64 -1.42 -6.36 -11.56
C ILE A 64 -1.64 -5.81 -12.99
N ALA A 65 -1.05 -4.67 -13.32
CA ALA A 65 -1.11 -4.07 -14.65
C ALA A 65 -0.50 -4.99 -15.73
N MET A 66 0.60 -5.68 -15.41
CA MET A 66 1.20 -6.69 -16.29
C MET A 66 0.30 -7.94 -16.43
N THR A 67 -0.45 -8.29 -15.38
CA THR A 67 -1.27 -9.51 -15.35
C THR A 67 -2.59 -9.35 -16.13
N ASN A 68 -3.15 -8.14 -16.17
CA ASN A 68 -4.37 -7.81 -16.94
C ASN A 68 -4.24 -8.07 -18.46
N GLN A 69 -3.04 -8.32 -18.97
CA GLN A 69 -2.84 -8.75 -20.37
C GLN A 69 -3.12 -10.25 -20.58
N SER A 70 -3.33 -11.03 -19.52
CA SER A 70 -3.53 -12.49 -19.61
C SER A 70 -4.90 -12.94 -19.08
N SER A 71 -5.58 -13.75 -19.88
CA SER A 71 -7.04 -13.96 -19.82
C SER A 71 -7.56 -14.77 -18.62
N THR A 72 -6.71 -15.34 -17.76
CA THR A 72 -7.16 -16.30 -16.73
C THR A 72 -7.37 -15.67 -15.34
N PRO A 73 -8.60 -15.63 -14.79
CA PRO A 73 -8.91 -15.01 -13.49
C PRO A 73 -8.10 -15.57 -12.31
N GLY A 74 -7.84 -16.89 -12.29
CA GLY A 74 -7.12 -17.54 -11.19
C GLY A 74 -5.69 -17.03 -11.00
N ARG A 75 -4.99 -16.70 -12.10
CA ARG A 75 -3.58 -16.28 -12.05
C ARG A 75 -3.41 -14.91 -11.36
N ALA A 76 -4.37 -14.02 -11.55
CA ALA A 76 -4.41 -12.74 -10.85
C ALA A 76 -4.58 -12.94 -9.34
N VAL A 77 -5.52 -13.79 -8.92
CA VAL A 77 -5.75 -14.09 -7.50
C VAL A 77 -4.48 -14.64 -6.83
N TYR A 78 -3.80 -15.61 -7.45
CA TYR A 78 -2.55 -16.16 -6.91
C TYR A 78 -1.42 -15.12 -6.81
N LEU A 79 -1.26 -14.28 -7.83
CA LEU A 79 -0.27 -13.20 -7.79
C LEU A 79 -0.55 -12.23 -6.66
N ILE A 80 -1.83 -11.91 -6.43
CA ILE A 80 -2.19 -10.99 -5.38
C ILE A 80 -1.97 -11.60 -4.00
N LEU A 81 -2.43 -12.83 -3.77
CA LEU A 81 -2.15 -13.55 -2.52
C LEU A 81 -0.64 -13.63 -2.26
N GLY A 82 0.16 -13.91 -3.30
CA GLY A 82 1.61 -13.90 -3.21
C GLY A 82 2.17 -12.54 -2.80
N VAL A 83 1.69 -11.46 -3.42
CA VAL A 83 2.13 -10.10 -3.11
C VAL A 83 1.69 -9.65 -1.72
N MET A 84 0.47 -9.99 -1.29
CA MET A 84 0.00 -9.71 0.08
C MET A 84 0.82 -10.48 1.12
N GLY A 85 1.13 -11.75 0.85
CA GLY A 85 2.00 -12.56 1.71
C GLY A 85 3.42 -12.01 1.78
N LEU A 86 3.99 -11.61 0.63
CA LEU A 86 5.31 -11.01 0.56
C LEU A 86 5.37 -9.66 1.28
N LYS A 87 4.34 -8.83 1.12
CA LYS A 87 4.17 -7.57 1.86
C LYS A 87 4.14 -7.83 3.37
N PHE A 88 3.40 -8.83 3.82
CA PHE A 88 3.35 -9.21 5.23
C PHE A 88 4.71 -9.65 5.77
N LEU A 89 5.42 -10.52 5.03
CA LEU A 89 6.76 -10.98 5.39
C LEU A 89 7.75 -9.81 5.50
N PHE A 90 7.76 -8.92 4.50
CA PHE A 90 8.61 -7.74 4.54
C PHE A 90 8.23 -6.77 5.65
N SER A 91 6.94 -6.65 5.96
CA SER A 91 6.46 -5.80 7.05
C SER A 91 7.00 -6.32 8.40
N ILE A 92 6.98 -7.64 8.62
CA ILE A 92 7.60 -8.27 9.81
C ILE A 92 9.11 -8.04 9.82
N LEU A 93 9.80 -8.29 8.70
CA LEU A 93 11.25 -8.08 8.60
C LEU A 93 11.65 -6.64 8.91
N MET A 94 10.88 -5.67 8.43
CA MET A 94 11.14 -4.25 8.67
C MET A 94 10.97 -3.89 10.16
N VAL A 95 9.91 -4.38 10.81
CA VAL A 95 9.71 -4.18 12.26
C VAL A 95 10.84 -4.83 13.05
N LEU A 96 11.23 -6.07 12.70
CA LEU A 96 12.33 -6.78 13.35
C LEU A 96 13.67 -6.07 13.14
N ALA A 97 13.98 -5.63 11.93
CA ALA A 97 15.21 -4.91 11.61
C ALA A 97 15.29 -3.61 12.43
N TYR A 98 14.18 -2.90 12.57
CA TYR A 98 14.12 -1.69 13.40
C TYR A 98 14.29 -2.01 14.90
N MET A 99 13.64 -3.07 15.38
CA MET A 99 13.82 -3.53 16.77
C MET A 99 15.26 -3.90 17.07
N LEU A 100 15.95 -4.55 16.14
CA LEU A 100 17.34 -4.96 16.32
C LEU A 100 18.31 -3.77 16.25
N ALA A 101 18.05 -2.81 15.36
CA ALA A 101 18.91 -1.65 15.15
C ALA A 101 18.78 -0.57 16.25
N VAL A 102 17.57 -0.30 16.72
CA VAL A 102 17.28 0.84 17.61
C VAL A 102 16.87 0.41 19.02
N GLN A 103 16.50 -0.87 19.23
CA GLN A 103 16.04 -1.41 20.51
C GLN A 103 15.06 -0.47 21.25
N PRO A 104 13.91 -0.14 20.63
CA PRO A 104 12.98 0.82 21.20
C PRO A 104 12.47 0.32 22.56
N GLN A 105 12.69 1.12 23.61
CA GLN A 105 12.26 0.77 24.97
C GLN A 105 10.74 0.83 25.17
N LYS A 106 10.00 1.45 24.25
CA LYS A 106 8.54 1.62 24.32
C LYS A 106 7.88 1.10 23.06
N ILE A 107 6.86 0.25 23.21
CA ILE A 107 6.07 -0.36 22.12
C ILE A 107 5.33 0.67 21.24
N GLN A 108 5.22 1.93 21.70
CA GLN A 108 4.51 3.00 20.99
C GLN A 108 5.01 3.26 19.56
N PHE A 109 6.22 2.84 19.20
CA PHE A 109 6.75 2.96 17.84
C PHE A 109 5.95 2.16 16.80
N ILE A 110 5.17 1.14 17.22
CA ILE A 110 4.44 0.25 16.30
C ILE A 110 3.09 0.83 15.83
N PHE A 111 2.53 1.82 16.54
CA PHE A 111 1.27 2.45 16.18
C PHE A 111 1.25 3.02 14.75
N PRO A 112 2.21 3.86 14.32
CA PRO A 112 2.22 4.38 12.96
C PRO A 112 2.34 3.26 11.92
N PHE A 113 3.08 2.20 12.22
CA PHE A 113 3.20 1.04 11.35
C PHE A 113 1.85 0.33 11.17
N PHE A 114 1.12 0.04 12.25
CA PHE A 114 -0.20 -0.60 12.16
C PHE A 114 -1.21 0.25 11.38
N PHE A 115 -1.22 1.56 11.64
CA PHE A 115 -2.11 2.48 10.94
C PHE A 115 -1.84 2.48 9.43
N LEU A 116 -0.56 2.62 9.04
CA LEU A 116 -0.14 2.57 7.64
C LEU A 116 -0.45 1.22 7.00
N TYR A 117 -0.15 0.12 7.68
CA TYR A 117 -0.39 -1.22 7.19
C TYR A 117 -1.87 -1.44 6.89
N ILE A 118 -2.77 -1.08 7.81
CA ILE A 118 -4.22 -1.24 7.61
C ILE A 118 -4.71 -0.34 6.48
N ALA A 119 -4.32 0.94 6.47
CA ALA A 119 -4.79 1.90 5.48
C ALA A 119 -4.37 1.50 4.05
N TYR A 120 -3.10 1.15 3.85
CA TYR A 120 -2.62 0.67 2.55
C TYR A 120 -3.26 -0.67 2.16
N SER A 121 -3.42 -1.60 3.10
CA SER A 121 -4.00 -2.91 2.80
C SER A 121 -5.49 -2.84 2.45
N ALA A 122 -6.25 -1.94 3.09
CA ALA A 122 -7.67 -1.73 2.76
C ALA A 122 -7.84 -1.20 1.33
N ILE A 123 -7.04 -0.21 0.93
CA ILE A 123 -7.05 0.34 -0.43
C ILE A 123 -6.64 -0.68 -1.46
N GLU A 124 -5.55 -1.40 -1.18
CA GLU A 124 -5.02 -2.42 -2.08
C GLU A 124 -6.06 -3.52 -2.32
N THR A 125 -6.73 -3.97 -1.26
CA THR A 125 -7.86 -4.91 -1.31
C THR A 125 -9.05 -4.35 -2.09
N HIS A 126 -9.39 -3.08 -1.90
CA HIS A 126 -10.50 -2.44 -2.63
C HIS A 126 -10.21 -2.35 -4.14
N PHE A 127 -9.00 -1.94 -4.54
CA PHE A 127 -8.59 -1.98 -5.95
C PHE A 127 -8.62 -3.40 -6.51
N LEU A 128 -8.23 -4.36 -5.70
CA LEU A 128 -8.26 -5.76 -6.05
C LEU A 128 -9.65 -6.29 -6.39
N MET A 129 -10.59 -6.04 -5.49
CA MET A 129 -11.97 -6.49 -5.68
C MET A 129 -12.57 -5.84 -6.92
N GLN A 130 -12.23 -4.57 -7.20
CA GLN A 130 -12.66 -3.92 -8.45
C GLN A 130 -12.06 -4.55 -9.70
N LEU A 131 -10.82 -5.06 -9.63
CA LEU A 131 -10.15 -5.70 -10.76
C LEU A 131 -10.67 -7.12 -11.00
N VAL A 132 -10.99 -7.86 -9.94
CA VAL A 132 -11.55 -9.21 -10.02
C VAL A 132 -13.02 -9.18 -10.47
N ASN A 133 -13.84 -8.28 -9.90
CA ASN A 133 -15.29 -8.21 -10.15
C ASN A 133 -15.67 -7.55 -11.50
N ARG A 134 -14.68 -7.14 -12.31
CA ARG A 134 -14.90 -6.61 -13.67
C ARG A 134 -14.63 -7.62 -14.79
N LYS A 135 -14.26 -8.86 -14.47
CA LYS A 135 -14.33 -10.00 -15.40
C LYS A 135 -15.66 -10.70 -15.28
#